data_AF-A0A817PL74-F1
#
_entry.id   AF-A0A817PL74-F1
#
_cell.length_a   1.000
_cell.length_b   1.000
_cell.length_c   1.000
_cell.angle_alpha   90.00
_cell.angle_beta   90.00
_cell.angle_gamma   90.00
#
_symmetry.space_group_name_H-M   'P 1'
#
loop_
_entity.id
_entity.type
_entity.pdbx_description
1 polymer ?
#
loop_
_entity_poly.entity_id
_entity_poly.type
_entity_poly.pdbx_seq_one_letter_code
_entity_poly.pdbx_strand_id
1 'polypeptide(L)'
;MTDGKILRDNVEKFVNDIRIFDDVNECIAELSSVCEEKVILRLGSDLSYLISILDDFNQVQYIYFSEPFKCKSSVQVRGVFNDNIQLFDQLQKDINAWKNHHVYLILCDVDFRRMETTIQDVQNHAVRFMWSQMLLETLLQMPSSSNNTNKDLLEEARRLYANSERFLAVIEEFEREYQADDAIKWYTRESFLYQLINKALRTRDICLIFKFRYLTRQTHKQLKDQ
;
A
#
# COMPACT_ATOMS: atom_id res chain seq x y z
N MET A 1 11.79 25.85 1.57
CA MET A 1 12.04 25.05 2.79
C MET A 1 10.86 25.00 3.75
N THR A 2 10.12 26.09 3.98
CA THR A 2 9.03 26.14 4.99
C THR A 2 7.74 25.40 4.57
N ASP A 3 7.34 25.46 3.29
CA ASP A 3 6.13 24.78 2.79
C ASP A 3 6.26 23.25 2.72
N GLY A 4 7.43 22.73 2.32
CA GLY A 4 7.66 21.29 2.20
C GLY A 4 7.57 20.54 3.53
N LYS A 5 7.95 21.21 4.64
CA LYS A 5 7.87 20.64 5.99
C LYS A 5 6.43 20.60 6.51
N ILE A 6 5.65 21.67 6.30
CA ILE A 6 4.22 21.73 6.64
C ILE A 6 3.41 20.74 5.80
N LEU A 7 3.79 20.56 4.54
CA LEU A 7 3.21 19.55 3.66
C LEU A 7 3.46 18.15 4.20
N ARG A 8 4.71 17.85 4.55
CA ARG A 8 5.12 16.56 5.10
C ARG A 8 4.33 16.22 6.36
N ASP A 9 4.31 17.09 7.36
CA ASP A 9 3.67 16.83 8.66
C ASP A 9 2.15 16.57 8.54
N ASN A 10 1.49 17.12 7.51
CA ASN A 10 0.07 16.90 7.26
C ASN A 10 -0.20 15.65 6.40
N VAL A 11 0.65 15.34 5.43
CA VAL A 11 0.52 14.12 4.61
C VAL A 11 0.96 12.87 5.37
N GLU A 12 1.93 12.98 6.29
CA GLU A 12 2.39 11.87 7.17
C GLU A 12 1.26 11.29 8.03
N LYS A 13 0.16 12.04 8.23
CA LYS A 13 -1.04 11.55 8.91
C LYS A 13 -1.78 10.46 8.12
N PHE A 14 -1.59 10.40 6.80
CA PHE A 14 -2.36 9.54 5.90
C PHE A 14 -1.51 8.69 4.95
N VAL A 15 -0.23 9.04 4.72
CA VAL A 15 0.72 8.31 3.86
C VAL A 15 2.05 8.11 4.59
N ASN A 16 2.63 6.91 4.43
CA ASN A 16 3.78 6.48 5.23
C ASN A 16 5.13 6.67 4.53
N ASP A 17 5.15 6.60 3.20
CA ASP A 17 6.36 6.78 2.39
C ASP A 17 6.22 8.08 1.60
N ILE A 18 6.78 9.14 2.15
CA ILE A 18 6.82 10.47 1.53
C ILE A 18 8.27 10.78 1.24
N ARG A 19 8.56 11.01 -0.04
CA ARG A 19 9.90 11.36 -0.51
C ARG A 19 9.83 12.73 -1.16
N ILE A 20 10.73 13.61 -0.73
CA ILE A 20 10.85 14.97 -1.24
C ILE A 20 12.21 15.06 -1.90
N PHE A 21 12.23 15.51 -3.15
CA PHE A 21 13.44 15.65 -3.95
C PHE A 21 13.59 17.12 -4.35
N ASP A 22 14.80 17.64 -4.21
CA ASP A 22 15.16 18.96 -4.71
C ASP A 22 15.74 18.89 -6.14
N ASP A 23 16.18 17.69 -6.57
CA ASP A 23 16.69 17.41 -7.92
C ASP A 23 15.74 16.48 -8.70
N VAL A 24 15.51 16.84 -9.97
CA VAL A 24 14.60 16.11 -10.87
C VAL A 24 15.16 14.76 -11.28
N ASN A 25 16.46 14.65 -11.52
CA ASN A 25 17.10 13.39 -11.94
C ASN A 25 17.07 12.37 -10.80
N GLU A 26 17.29 12.81 -9.56
CA GLU A 26 17.14 11.96 -8.37
C GLU A 26 15.70 11.42 -8.25
N CYS A 27 14.70 12.28 -8.49
CA CYS A 27 13.30 11.88 -8.48
C CYS A 27 12.99 10.83 -9.57
N ILE A 28 13.49 11.01 -10.80
CA ILE A 28 13.29 10.07 -11.90
C ILE A 28 14.02 8.75 -11.65
N ALA A 29 15.24 8.80 -11.11
CA ALA A 29 16.00 7.60 -10.75
C ALA A 29 15.26 6.78 -9.69
N GLU A 30 14.68 7.43 -8.68
CA GLU A 30 13.87 6.74 -7.67
C GLU A 30 12.56 6.23 -8.26
N LEU A 31 11.88 7.00 -9.12
CA LEU A 31 10.66 6.53 -9.78
C LEU A 31 10.94 5.27 -10.62
N SER A 32 12.11 5.19 -11.24
CA SER A 32 12.57 4.03 -12.01
C SER A 32 12.91 2.83 -11.12
N SER A 33 13.26 3.04 -9.85
CA SER A 33 13.50 1.95 -8.89
C SER A 33 12.20 1.31 -8.40
N VAL A 34 11.10 2.07 -8.40
CA VAL A 34 9.78 1.63 -7.94
C VAL A 34 9.02 0.93 -9.06
N CYS A 35 9.05 -0.41 -9.08
CA CYS A 35 8.40 -1.21 -10.13
C CYS A 35 7.04 -1.83 -9.73
N GLU A 36 6.78 -2.02 -8.43
CA GLU A 36 5.61 -2.76 -7.94
C GLU A 36 4.59 -1.89 -7.20
N GLU A 37 4.90 -0.60 -6.98
CA GLU A 37 4.03 0.31 -6.26
C GLU A 37 3.45 1.39 -7.17
N LYS A 38 2.24 1.85 -6.83
CA LYS A 38 1.66 3.04 -7.46
C LYS A 38 2.13 4.27 -6.71
N VAL A 39 2.53 5.29 -7.45
CA VAL A 39 3.10 6.52 -6.94
C VAL A 39 2.16 7.68 -7.24
N ILE A 40 1.95 8.52 -6.22
CA ILE A 40 1.30 9.82 -6.36
C ILE A 40 2.40 10.87 -6.40
N LEU A 41 2.42 11.71 -7.43
CA LEU A 41 3.45 12.72 -7.64
C LEU A 41 2.86 14.13 -7.47
N ARG A 42 3.53 14.97 -6.68
CA ARG A 42 3.31 16.42 -6.69
C ARG A 42 4.48 17.08 -7.40
N LEU A 43 4.19 17.83 -8.46
CA LEU A 43 5.20 18.61 -9.18
C LEU A 43 5.25 20.05 -8.67
N GLY A 44 6.47 20.53 -8.47
CA GLY A 44 6.75 21.94 -8.19
C GLY A 44 6.54 22.84 -9.41
N SER A 45 6.75 24.13 -9.23
CA SER A 45 6.67 25.13 -10.30
C SER A 45 7.62 24.79 -11.46
N ASP A 46 7.24 25.16 -12.68
CA ASP A 46 8.03 24.98 -13.92
C ASP A 46 8.41 23.54 -14.32
N LEU A 47 7.94 22.51 -13.62
CA LEU A 47 8.24 21.10 -13.93
C LEU A 47 7.25 20.43 -14.89
N SER A 48 6.43 21.22 -15.59
CA SER A 48 5.38 20.69 -16.47
C SER A 48 5.90 19.96 -17.71
N TYR A 49 7.14 20.23 -18.13
CA TYR A 49 7.79 19.53 -19.24
C TYR A 49 8.03 18.04 -18.95
N LEU A 50 8.05 17.62 -17.68
CA LEU A 50 8.28 16.23 -17.28
C LEU A 50 7.11 15.31 -17.62
N ILE A 51 5.94 15.85 -17.95
CA ILE A 51 4.73 15.04 -18.18
C ILE A 51 4.92 14.05 -19.32
N SER A 52 5.56 14.46 -20.42
CA SER A 52 5.83 13.54 -21.54
C SER A 52 6.75 12.39 -21.14
N ILE A 53 7.61 12.61 -20.15
CA ILE A 53 8.49 11.56 -19.59
C ILE A 53 7.67 10.69 -18.63
N LEU A 54 6.81 11.29 -17.81
CA LEU A 54 5.97 10.59 -16.83
C LEU A 54 4.85 9.74 -17.47
N ASP A 55 4.43 10.07 -18.70
CA ASP A 55 3.50 9.25 -19.50
C ASP A 55 4.04 7.82 -19.73
N ASP A 56 5.36 7.63 -19.75
CA ASP A 56 5.98 6.29 -19.90
C ASP A 56 6.00 5.48 -18.59
N PHE A 57 5.72 6.10 -17.45
CA PHE A 57 5.79 5.47 -16.13
C PHE A 57 4.43 4.92 -15.68
N ASN A 58 4.20 3.62 -15.93
CA ASN A 58 2.98 2.92 -15.51
C ASN A 58 2.71 2.96 -13.99
N GLN A 59 3.75 3.14 -13.16
CA GLN A 59 3.62 3.28 -11.71
C GLN A 59 2.99 4.61 -11.28
N VAL A 60 3.05 5.67 -12.10
CA VAL A 60 2.48 6.98 -11.76
C VAL A 60 0.96 6.92 -11.90
N GLN A 61 0.25 7.03 -10.79
CA GLN A 61 -1.21 6.95 -10.78
C GLN A 61 -1.85 8.32 -10.89
N TYR A 62 -1.39 9.29 -10.09
CA TYR A 62 -1.94 10.65 -10.07
C TYR A 62 -0.81 11.68 -10.04
N ILE A 63 -0.99 12.77 -10.79
CA ILE A 63 -0.12 13.94 -10.75
C ILE A 63 -0.90 15.17 -10.27
N TYR A 64 -0.33 15.87 -9.31
CA TYR A 64 -0.82 17.14 -8.77
C TYR A 64 0.13 18.27 -9.15
N PHE A 65 -0.42 19.36 -9.69
CA PHE A 65 0.36 20.54 -10.06
C PHE A 65 0.18 21.66 -9.05
N SER A 66 1.26 22.40 -8.82
CA SER A 66 1.22 23.62 -8.02
C SER A 66 0.82 24.86 -8.83
N GLU A 67 0.91 24.81 -10.16
CA GLU A 67 0.59 25.93 -11.05
C GLU A 67 -0.23 25.52 -12.28
N PRO A 68 -1.02 26.45 -12.87
CA PRO A 68 -1.85 26.16 -14.03
C PRO A 68 -1.00 25.76 -15.23
N PHE A 69 -1.33 24.62 -15.81
CA PHE A 69 -0.61 24.12 -16.97
C PHE A 69 -1.57 23.75 -18.11
N LYS A 70 -1.12 23.95 -19.35
CA LYS A 70 -1.84 23.60 -20.57
C LYS A 70 -1.12 22.45 -21.27
N CYS A 71 -1.59 21.22 -21.09
CA CYS A 71 -1.26 20.12 -21.99
C CYS A 71 -2.41 19.14 -22.12
N LYS A 72 -2.42 18.46 -23.25
CA LYS A 72 -3.21 17.28 -23.53
C LYS A 72 -2.35 16.06 -23.20
N SER A 73 -2.21 15.71 -21.93
CA SER A 73 -1.56 14.46 -21.53
C SER A 73 -2.60 13.39 -21.21
N SER A 74 -2.21 12.12 -21.42
CA SER A 74 -2.94 10.93 -21.01
C SER A 74 -2.73 10.56 -19.54
N VAL A 75 -1.69 11.08 -18.87
CA VAL A 75 -1.53 10.86 -17.42
C VAL A 75 -2.76 11.40 -16.70
N GLN A 76 -3.25 10.67 -15.70
CA GLN A 76 -4.40 11.03 -14.88
C GLN A 76 -4.06 12.24 -13.99
N VAL A 77 -3.88 13.41 -14.61
CA VAL A 77 -3.69 14.69 -13.94
C VAL A 77 -4.93 14.95 -13.10
N ARG A 78 -4.75 14.98 -11.78
CA ARG A 78 -5.86 15.16 -10.84
C ARG A 78 -6.32 16.61 -10.77
N GLY A 79 -5.37 17.53 -10.88
CA GLY A 79 -5.68 18.96 -10.91
C GLY A 79 -4.49 19.84 -10.58
N VAL A 80 -4.79 21.14 -10.59
CA VAL A 80 -3.89 22.21 -10.20
C VAL A 80 -4.40 22.76 -8.87
N PHE A 81 -3.54 22.80 -7.86
CA PHE A 81 -3.91 23.24 -6.52
C PHE A 81 -2.93 24.32 -6.04
N ASN A 82 -3.41 25.56 -6.09
CA ASN A 82 -2.65 26.72 -5.60
C ASN A 82 -2.78 26.89 -4.08
N ASP A 83 -3.81 26.29 -3.47
CA ASP A 83 -4.07 26.29 -2.04
C ASP A 83 -3.75 24.91 -1.45
N ASN A 84 -2.89 24.90 -0.43
CA ASN A 84 -2.54 23.70 0.31
C ASN A 84 -3.77 23.03 0.92
N ILE A 85 -4.80 23.78 1.37
CA ILE A 85 -6.00 23.21 2.00
C ILE A 85 -6.78 22.34 1.00
N GLN A 86 -7.03 22.87 -0.19
CA GLN A 86 -7.73 22.13 -1.25
C GLN A 86 -6.92 20.92 -1.73
N LEU A 87 -5.61 21.09 -1.84
CA LEU A 87 -4.70 20.00 -2.16
C LEU A 87 -4.80 18.87 -1.13
N PHE A 88 -4.77 19.17 0.16
CA PHE A 88 -4.84 18.17 1.22
C PHE A 88 -6.18 17.42 1.23
N ASP A 89 -7.30 18.14 1.10
CA ASP A 89 -8.63 17.50 1.05
C ASP A 89 -8.72 16.52 -0.13
N GLN A 90 -8.21 16.93 -1.30
CA GLN A 90 -8.20 16.06 -2.48
C GLN A 90 -7.22 14.89 -2.32
N LEU A 91 -6.00 15.13 -1.84
CA LEU A 91 -5.03 14.06 -1.54
C LEU A 91 -5.62 13.05 -0.57
N GLN A 92 -6.23 13.51 0.52
CA GLN A 92 -6.84 12.63 1.52
C GLN A 92 -7.94 11.77 0.90
N LYS A 93 -8.80 12.35 0.05
CA LYS A 93 -9.84 11.60 -0.69
C LYS A 93 -9.22 10.57 -1.62
N ASP A 94 -8.21 10.94 -2.42
CA ASP A 94 -7.56 10.05 -3.37
C ASP A 94 -6.75 8.94 -2.68
N ILE A 95 -6.06 9.26 -1.58
CA ILE A 95 -5.34 8.29 -0.75
C ILE A 95 -6.31 7.32 -0.08
N ASN A 96 -7.43 7.80 0.45
CA ASN A 96 -8.43 6.93 1.07
C ASN A 96 -9.13 6.07 0.02
N ALA A 97 -9.45 6.62 -1.14
CA ALA A 97 -9.92 5.85 -2.28
C ALA A 97 -8.87 4.80 -2.66
N TRP A 98 -7.59 5.13 -2.73
CA TRP A 98 -6.51 4.20 -3.03
C TRP A 98 -6.39 3.08 -2.00
N LYS A 99 -6.37 3.41 -0.71
CA LYS A 99 -6.38 2.43 0.40
C LYS A 99 -7.56 1.47 0.29
N ASN A 100 -8.74 1.97 -0.08
CA ASN A 100 -9.97 1.19 -0.17
C ASN A 100 -10.13 0.43 -1.50
N HIS A 101 -9.58 0.92 -2.62
CA HIS A 101 -9.75 0.32 -3.95
C HIS A 101 -8.69 -0.75 -4.30
N HIS A 102 -7.59 -0.86 -3.55
CA HIS A 102 -6.49 -1.79 -3.89
C HIS A 102 -6.45 -3.08 -3.06
N VAL A 103 -7.49 -3.38 -2.26
CA VAL A 103 -7.67 -4.70 -1.63
C VAL A 103 -8.75 -5.47 -2.37
N TYR A 104 -8.41 -6.01 -3.54
CA TYR A 104 -9.12 -7.18 -4.06
C TYR A 104 -8.30 -8.41 -3.72
N LEU A 105 -8.48 -8.96 -2.52
CA LEU A 105 -8.27 -10.39 -2.35
C LEU A 105 -9.55 -11.06 -2.84
N ILE A 106 -9.59 -11.46 -4.11
CA ILE A 106 -10.68 -12.30 -4.62
C ILE A 106 -10.51 -13.69 -4.01
N LEU A 107 -11.18 -13.94 -2.88
CA LEU A 107 -11.46 -15.28 -2.38
C LEU A 107 -12.80 -15.69 -2.97
N CYS A 108 -12.78 -16.26 -4.18
CA CYS A 108 -13.97 -16.89 -4.73
C CYS A 108 -14.10 -18.30 -4.14
N ASP A 109 -15.13 -18.51 -3.32
CA ASP A 109 -15.64 -19.85 -3.00
C ASP A 109 -16.74 -20.24 -3.99
N VAL A 110 -16.45 -20.12 -5.30
CA VAL A 110 -17.45 -20.31 -6.36
C VAL A 110 -16.97 -21.37 -7.35
N ASP A 111 -17.81 -22.40 -7.48
CA ASP A 111 -17.69 -23.52 -8.42
C ASP A 111 -17.49 -23.00 -9.86
N PHE A 112 -16.39 -23.43 -10.49
CA PHE A 112 -15.77 -22.86 -11.70
C PHE A 112 -16.66 -22.92 -12.97
N ARG A 113 -17.87 -23.45 -12.87
CA ARG A 113 -18.69 -23.87 -14.01
C ARG A 113 -19.58 -22.78 -14.62
N ARG A 114 -19.60 -21.54 -14.10
CA ARG A 114 -20.59 -20.52 -14.50
C ARG A 114 -20.05 -19.09 -14.69
N MET A 115 -19.00 -18.89 -15.49
CA MET A 115 -18.77 -17.54 -16.02
C MET A 115 -18.25 -17.54 -17.46
N GLU A 116 -19.05 -16.95 -18.34
CA GLU A 116 -18.63 -16.50 -19.68
C GLU A 116 -17.81 -15.23 -19.52
N THR A 117 -16.48 -15.36 -19.51
CA THR A 117 -15.54 -14.30 -19.87
C THR A 117 -14.41 -14.90 -20.69
N THR A 118 -13.75 -14.08 -21.50
CA THR A 118 -12.74 -14.47 -22.50
C THR A 118 -11.66 -15.39 -21.91
N ILE A 119 -11.25 -16.41 -22.67
CA ILE A 119 -10.35 -17.49 -22.22
C ILE A 119 -9.05 -16.98 -21.55
N GLN A 120 -8.51 -15.85 -21.99
CA GLN A 120 -7.29 -15.25 -21.43
C GLN A 120 -7.49 -14.66 -20.02
N ASP A 121 -8.65 -14.08 -19.73
CA ASP A 121 -8.95 -13.54 -18.41
C ASP A 121 -9.18 -14.69 -17.42
N VAL A 122 -9.92 -15.72 -17.82
CA VAL A 122 -10.15 -16.93 -17.02
C VAL A 122 -8.82 -17.60 -16.64
N GLN A 123 -7.88 -17.73 -17.58
CA GLN A 123 -6.57 -18.29 -17.32
C GLN A 123 -5.75 -17.44 -16.33
N ASN A 124 -5.74 -16.12 -16.49
CA ASN A 124 -5.02 -15.22 -15.59
C ASN A 124 -5.62 -15.20 -14.17
N HIS A 125 -6.95 -15.21 -14.05
CA HIS A 125 -7.62 -15.27 -12.76
C HIS A 125 -7.41 -16.62 -12.06
N ALA A 126 -7.49 -17.73 -12.80
CA ALA A 126 -7.20 -19.07 -12.28
C ALA A 126 -5.77 -19.19 -11.74
N VAL A 127 -4.78 -18.69 -12.48
CA VAL A 127 -3.37 -18.73 -12.06
C VAL A 127 -3.14 -17.89 -10.80
N ARG A 128 -3.73 -16.69 -10.73
CA ARG A 128 -3.63 -15.83 -9.53
C ARG A 128 -4.27 -16.49 -8.31
N PHE A 129 -5.43 -17.13 -8.48
CA PHE A 129 -6.11 -17.86 -7.42
C PHE A 129 -5.32 -19.09 -6.97
N MET A 130 -4.82 -19.92 -7.89
CA MET A 130 -3.98 -21.06 -7.52
C MET A 130 -2.73 -20.61 -6.77
N TRP A 131 -2.10 -19.51 -7.20
CA TRP A 131 -0.95 -18.95 -6.49
C TRP A 131 -1.31 -18.47 -5.08
N SER A 132 -2.44 -17.78 -4.89
CA SER A 132 -2.86 -17.32 -3.57
C SER A 132 -3.24 -18.47 -2.65
N GLN A 133 -3.91 -19.51 -3.16
CA GLN A 133 -4.23 -20.73 -2.40
C GLN A 133 -2.96 -21.47 -2.00
N MET A 134 -2.04 -21.69 -2.94
CA MET A 134 -0.78 -22.38 -2.65
C MET A 134 0.05 -21.61 -1.62
N LEU A 135 0.11 -20.27 -1.74
CA LEU A 135 0.76 -19.42 -0.75
C LEU A 135 0.09 -19.53 0.62
N LEU A 136 -1.24 -19.42 0.69
CA LEU A 136 -2.00 -19.52 1.93
C LEU A 136 -1.78 -20.89 2.60
N GLU A 137 -1.94 -21.98 1.86
CA GLU A 137 -1.69 -23.34 2.34
C GLU A 137 -0.27 -23.50 2.88
N THR A 138 0.73 -22.97 2.16
CA THR A 138 2.13 -23.00 2.59
C THR A 138 2.30 -22.27 3.92
N LEU A 139 1.75 -21.05 4.05
CA LEU A 139 1.83 -20.26 5.28
C LEU A 139 1.14 -20.95 6.46
N LEU A 140 0.02 -21.64 6.22
CA LEU A 140 -0.75 -22.34 7.25
C LEU A 140 -0.05 -23.62 7.74
N GLN A 141 0.64 -24.33 6.85
CA GLN A 141 1.35 -25.57 7.15
C GLN A 141 2.73 -25.33 7.80
N MET A 142 3.27 -24.12 7.72
CA MET A 142 4.56 -23.80 8.33
C MET A 142 4.54 -23.97 9.87
N PRO A 143 5.54 -24.67 10.43
CA PRO A 143 5.63 -24.87 11.87
C PRO A 143 5.84 -23.53 12.59
N SER A 144 5.14 -23.35 13.70
CA SER A 144 5.34 -22.17 14.56
C SER A 144 6.53 -22.43 15.47
N SER A 145 7.57 -21.63 15.36
CA SER A 145 8.58 -21.52 16.42
C SER A 145 7.91 -20.85 17.63
N SER A 146 7.65 -21.65 18.66
CA SER A 146 6.74 -21.35 19.76
C SER A 146 7.33 -20.46 20.84
N ASN A 147 7.83 -19.25 20.54
CA ASN A 147 8.20 -18.31 21.61
C ASN A 147 8.18 -16.81 21.29
N ASN A 148 7.88 -16.35 20.07
CA ASN A 148 7.68 -14.92 19.82
C ASN A 148 7.03 -14.66 18.45
N THR A 149 5.75 -15.03 18.32
CA THR A 149 5.18 -15.37 17.02
C THR A 149 4.91 -14.18 16.07
N ASN A 150 5.00 -12.94 16.57
CA ASN A 150 4.94 -11.72 15.77
C ASN A 150 6.26 -10.93 15.75
N LYS A 151 7.36 -11.48 16.30
CA LYS A 151 8.62 -10.74 16.43
C LYS A 151 9.16 -10.25 15.07
N ASP A 152 9.20 -11.13 14.07
CA ASP A 152 9.68 -10.79 12.72
C ASP A 152 8.84 -9.65 12.10
N LEU A 153 7.52 -9.67 12.33
CA LEU A 153 6.60 -8.64 11.89
C LEU A 153 6.85 -7.31 12.62
N LEU A 154 7.04 -7.35 13.93
CA LEU A 154 7.25 -6.16 14.75
C LEU A 154 8.60 -5.49 14.45
N GLU A 155 9.66 -6.28 14.27
CA GLU A 155 10.97 -5.76 13.87
C GLU A 155 10.90 -5.06 12.51
N GLU A 156 10.22 -5.68 11.54
CA GLU A 156 10.04 -5.07 10.22
C GLU A 156 9.16 -3.82 10.26
N ALA A 157 8.07 -3.83 11.05
CA ALA A 157 7.23 -2.67 11.24
C ALA A 157 8.03 -1.52 11.86
N ARG A 158 8.83 -1.76 12.92
CA ARG A 158 9.70 -0.74 13.51
C ARG A 158 10.71 -0.18 12.52
N ARG A 159 11.29 -1.04 11.67
CA ARG A 159 12.22 -0.61 10.61
C ARG A 159 11.54 0.30 9.59
N LEU A 160 10.35 -0.07 9.13
CA LEU A 160 9.60 0.68 8.10
C LEU A 160 9.01 1.98 8.65
N TYR A 161 8.62 2.01 9.93
CA TYR A 161 7.96 3.14 10.58
C TYR A 161 8.87 3.89 11.56
N ALA A 162 10.19 3.74 11.45
CA ALA A 162 11.17 4.33 12.37
C ALA A 162 11.03 5.85 12.55
N ASN A 163 10.53 6.55 11.53
CA ASN A 163 10.36 8.00 11.53
C ASN A 163 8.94 8.45 11.91
N SER A 164 8.04 7.54 12.29
CA SER A 164 6.66 7.87 12.63
C SER A 164 6.32 7.50 14.07
N GLU A 165 6.42 8.47 14.98
CA GLU A 165 6.08 8.30 16.40
C GLU A 165 4.67 7.73 16.60
N ARG A 166 3.72 8.15 15.76
CA ARG A 166 2.33 7.64 15.78
C ARG A 166 2.29 6.13 15.56
N PHE A 167 2.97 5.62 14.53
CA PHE A 167 2.96 4.19 14.26
C PHE A 167 3.78 3.40 15.26
N LEU A 168 4.89 3.95 15.76
CA LEU A 168 5.68 3.33 16.83
C LEU A 168 4.83 3.12 18.08
N ALA A 169 4.02 4.10 18.50
CA ALA A 169 3.11 3.95 19.63
C ALA A 169 2.06 2.84 19.42
N VAL A 170 1.51 2.70 18.21
CA VAL A 170 0.55 1.64 17.89
C VAL A 170 1.23 0.26 17.79
N ILE A 171 2.49 0.20 17.36
CA ILE A 171 3.30 -1.02 17.36
C ILE A 171 3.54 -1.50 18.80
N GLU A 172 3.85 -0.59 19.72
CA GLU A 172 3.99 -0.89 21.15
C GLU A 172 2.67 -1.35 21.79
N GLU A 173 1.56 -0.70 21.43
CA GLU A 173 0.21 -1.12 21.84
C GLU A 173 -0.07 -2.56 21.38
N PHE A 174 0.20 -2.86 20.11
CA PHE A 174 0.03 -4.21 19.57
C PHE A 174 0.92 -5.24 20.28
N GLU A 175 2.20 -4.94 20.50
CA GLU A 175 3.10 -5.88 21.17
C GLU A 175 2.64 -6.22 22.60
N ARG A 176 2.04 -5.26 23.31
CA ARG A 176 1.54 -5.43 24.67
C ARG A 176 0.16 -6.09 24.74
N GLU A 177 -0.75 -5.72 23.86
CA GLU A 177 -2.19 -6.03 24.00
C GLU A 177 -2.70 -7.08 23.01
N TYR A 178 -1.92 -7.45 22.00
CA TYR A 178 -2.35 -8.43 21.01
C TYR A 178 -2.59 -9.81 21.63
N GLN A 179 -3.79 -10.33 21.41
CA GLN A 179 -4.17 -11.72 21.69
C GLN A 179 -4.54 -12.42 20.38
N ALA A 180 -4.33 -13.74 20.34
CA ALA A 180 -4.66 -14.55 19.16
C ALA A 180 -6.15 -14.47 18.80
N ASP A 181 -7.03 -14.24 19.78
CA ASP A 181 -8.48 -14.11 19.62
C ASP A 181 -8.92 -12.72 19.13
N ASP A 182 -8.00 -11.74 19.09
CA ASP A 182 -8.25 -10.40 18.54
C ASP A 182 -7.65 -10.19 17.14
N ALA A 183 -7.18 -11.24 16.46
CA ALA A 183 -6.50 -11.14 15.17
C ALA A 183 -7.31 -10.39 14.10
N ILE A 184 -8.60 -10.70 13.91
CA ILE A 184 -9.47 -9.99 12.95
C ILE A 184 -9.62 -8.52 13.36
N LYS A 185 -9.82 -8.23 14.66
CA LYS A 185 -9.99 -6.87 15.18
C LYS A 185 -8.75 -6.02 14.93
N TRP A 186 -7.57 -6.55 15.20
CA TRP A 186 -6.29 -5.87 14.92
C TRP A 186 -6.04 -5.69 13.43
N TYR A 187 -6.40 -6.69 12.61
CA TYR A 187 -6.25 -6.61 11.15
C TYR A 187 -7.17 -5.56 10.52
N THR A 188 -8.40 -5.43 10.99
CA THR A 188 -9.42 -4.53 10.44
C THR A 188 -9.34 -3.11 10.99
N ARG A 189 -8.67 -2.90 12.14
CA ARG A 189 -8.37 -1.57 12.68
C ARG A 189 -7.44 -0.81 11.74
N GLU A 190 -7.72 0.47 11.49
CA GLU A 190 -6.81 1.37 10.78
C GLU A 190 -5.52 1.57 11.60
N SER A 191 -4.53 0.73 11.34
CA SER A 191 -3.27 0.63 12.07
C SER A 191 -2.12 0.30 11.12
N PHE A 192 -0.89 0.26 11.64
CA PHE A 192 0.28 -0.19 10.87
C PHE A 192 0.06 -1.58 10.27
N LEU A 193 -0.72 -2.43 10.95
CA LEU A 193 -0.91 -3.82 10.60
C LEU A 193 -1.72 -3.98 9.32
N TYR A 194 -2.88 -3.31 9.25
CA TYR A 194 -3.70 -3.23 8.05
C TYR A 194 -2.87 -2.74 6.86
N GLN A 195 -2.13 -1.65 7.05
CA GLN A 195 -1.37 -1.02 5.97
C GLN A 195 -0.20 -1.89 5.48
N LEU A 196 0.54 -2.49 6.42
CA LEU A 196 1.71 -3.32 6.12
C LEU A 196 1.32 -4.61 5.39
N ILE A 197 0.27 -5.29 5.85
CA ILE A 197 -0.19 -6.54 5.25
C ILE A 197 -0.76 -6.28 3.86
N ASN A 198 -1.60 -5.25 3.71
CA ASN A 198 -2.16 -4.90 2.40
C ASN A 198 -1.07 -4.46 1.42
N LYS A 199 -0.04 -3.75 1.89
CA LYS A 199 1.14 -3.42 1.06
C LYS A 199 1.85 -4.69 0.58
N ALA A 200 2.12 -5.63 1.47
CA ALA A 200 2.80 -6.88 1.14
C ALA A 200 2.01 -7.74 0.15
N LEU A 201 0.69 -7.85 0.35
CA LEU A 201 -0.19 -8.60 -0.56
C LEU A 201 -0.29 -7.94 -1.93
N ARG A 202 -0.35 -6.59 -1.99
CA ARG A 202 -0.39 -5.80 -3.23
C ARG A 202 0.88 -5.93 -4.05
N THR A 203 2.03 -5.90 -3.39
CA THR A 203 3.36 -6.04 -4.03
C THR A 203 3.77 -7.49 -4.22
N ARG A 204 3.08 -8.44 -3.59
CA ARG A 204 3.47 -9.86 -3.53
C ARG A 204 4.87 -10.05 -2.93
N ASP A 205 5.27 -9.18 -2.00
CA ASP A 205 6.51 -9.29 -1.25
C ASP A 205 6.44 -10.54 -0.35
N ILE A 206 6.95 -11.66 -0.88
CA ILE A 206 6.91 -12.97 -0.20
C ILE A 206 7.65 -12.92 1.14
N CYS A 207 8.75 -12.15 1.22
CA CYS A 207 9.53 -12.00 2.43
C CYS A 207 8.71 -11.29 3.51
N LEU A 208 8.00 -10.22 3.16
CA LEU A 208 7.12 -9.52 4.09
C LEU A 208 5.88 -10.35 4.45
N ILE A 209 5.30 -11.07 3.48
CA ILE A 209 4.18 -12.01 3.70
C ILE A 209 4.56 -13.08 4.72
N PHE A 210 5.76 -13.64 4.61
CA PHE A 210 6.26 -14.63 5.55
C PHE A 210 6.39 -14.08 6.98
N LYS A 211 6.72 -12.80 7.16
CA LYS A 211 6.87 -12.18 8.48
C LYS A 211 5.55 -12.11 9.26
N PHE A 212 4.40 -11.97 8.60
CA PHE A 212 3.07 -11.97 9.25
C PHE A 212 2.33 -13.32 9.18
N ARG A 213 3.01 -14.41 8.81
CA ARG A 213 2.44 -15.77 8.72
C ARG A 213 1.64 -16.20 9.95
N TYR A 214 2.08 -15.80 11.15
CA TYR A 214 1.37 -16.13 12.38
C TYR A 214 0.00 -15.48 12.44
N LEU A 215 -0.06 -14.17 12.19
CA LEU A 215 -1.30 -13.42 12.17
C LEU A 215 -2.24 -13.95 11.08
N THR A 216 -1.73 -14.23 9.87
CA THR A 216 -2.54 -14.88 8.81
C THR A 216 -3.21 -16.15 9.31
N ARG A 217 -2.47 -16.99 10.03
CA ARG A 217 -3.03 -18.22 10.59
C ARG A 217 -4.05 -17.97 11.70
N GLN A 218 -3.83 -16.99 12.57
CA GLN A 218 -4.83 -16.65 13.61
C GLN A 218 -6.11 -16.09 12.99
N THR A 219 -5.99 -15.17 12.02
CA THR A 219 -7.12 -14.65 11.26
C THR A 219 -7.87 -15.77 10.54
N HIS A 220 -7.15 -16.70 9.91
CA HIS A 220 -7.75 -17.85 9.22
C HIS A 220 -8.49 -18.80 10.17
N LYS A 221 -7.95 -19.03 11.38
CA LYS A 221 -8.63 -19.81 12.41
C LYS A 221 -9.92 -19.14 12.86
N GLN A 222 -9.86 -17.85 13.21
CA GLN A 222 -11.04 -17.10 13.64
C GLN A 222 -12.15 -17.06 12.58
N LEU A 223 -11.80 -16.98 11.30
CA LEU A 223 -12.78 -17.02 10.20
C LEU A 223 -13.43 -18.39 10.01
N LYS A 224 -12.77 -19.47 10.44
CA LYS A 224 -13.33 -20.83 10.38
C LYS A 224 -14.17 -21.20 11.61
N ASP A 225 -13.90 -20.54 12.73
CA ASP A 225 -14.60 -20.75 14.00
C ASP A 225 -15.85 -19.85 14.13
N GLN A 226 -16.18 -19.05 13.10
CA GLN A 226 -17.44 -18.31 12.93
C GLN A 226 -18.48 -19.12 12.17
#